data_AF-A0A1F4JPV9-F1
#
_entry.id   AF-A0A1F4JPV9-F1
#
_cell.length_a   1.000
_cell.length_b   1.000
_cell.length_c   1.000
_cell.angle_alpha   90.00
_cell.angle_beta   90.00
_cell.angle_gamma   90.00
#
_symmetry.space_group_name_H-M   'P 1'
#
loop_
_entity.id
_entity.type
_entity.pdbx_description
1 polymer ?
#
loop_
_entity_poly.entity_id
_entity_poly.type
_entity_poly.pdbx_seq_one_letter_code
_entity_poly.pdbx_strand_id
1 'polypeptide(L)'
;MESSQKAHFELDDLNEKLRREYIKTLEPYGLKLFSELSDMSEGERAKWLFWNMHENLDEIRKLEPTLTGQVMSTQFTVSDGHSMWTDKCGLEKRIELNCKWNLLLTYSLHQNEKTYEIGEGWVNLFVGDAPPPHPMLLNSQKGYMHMDSSLFPNQLFLYGWITEEVWQEIKPQLYNGNPTCRSDVLLMDNFLFPVKNGFDFVCGPTGSIGIMNLEFRLFSHPSERRMTRRTEPRQRS
;
A
#
# COMPACT_ATOMS: atom_id res chain seq x y z
N MET A 1 -22.54 -21.03 25.10
CA MET A 1 -21.11 -21.05 24.72
C MET A 1 -20.89 -21.83 23.42
N GLU A 2 -21.47 -23.03 23.23
CA GLU A 2 -21.36 -23.82 21.98
C GLU A 2 -21.96 -23.13 20.73
N SER A 3 -23.04 -22.36 20.86
CA SER A 3 -23.66 -21.66 19.72
C SER A 3 -22.78 -20.55 19.14
N SER A 4 -21.99 -19.88 19.99
CA SER A 4 -21.08 -18.79 19.58
C SER A 4 -19.85 -19.32 18.87
N GLN A 5 -19.36 -20.49 19.27
CA GLN A 5 -18.24 -21.16 18.60
C GLN A 5 -18.64 -21.73 17.24
N LYS A 6 -19.86 -22.28 17.15
CA LYS A 6 -20.40 -22.77 15.88
C LYS A 6 -20.65 -21.63 14.87
N ALA A 7 -21.20 -20.51 15.32
CA ALA A 7 -21.40 -19.33 14.48
C ALA A 7 -20.07 -18.72 13.99
N HIS A 8 -19.02 -18.72 14.83
CA HIS A 8 -17.69 -18.29 14.43
C HIS A 8 -17.11 -19.18 13.33
N PHE A 9 -17.19 -20.50 13.52
CA PHE A 9 -16.71 -21.48 12.54
C PHE A 9 -17.44 -21.36 11.18
N GLU A 10 -18.77 -21.19 11.20
CA GLU A 10 -19.56 -20.99 9.97
C GLU A 10 -19.19 -19.69 9.23
N LEU A 11 -18.82 -18.63 9.97
CA LEU A 11 -18.36 -17.37 9.40
C LEU A 11 -16.98 -17.51 8.76
N ASP A 12 -16.05 -18.21 9.42
CA ASP A 12 -14.70 -18.45 8.92
C ASP A 12 -14.72 -19.28 7.63
N ASP A 13 -15.55 -20.32 7.58
CA ASP A 13 -15.69 -21.20 6.41
C ASP A 13 -16.31 -20.43 5.21
N LEU A 14 -17.27 -19.53 5.47
CA LEU A 14 -17.82 -18.64 4.46
C LEU A 14 -16.78 -17.63 3.93
N ASN A 15 -16.02 -17.00 4.83
CA ASN A 15 -14.98 -16.04 4.47
C ASN A 15 -13.89 -16.70 3.60
N GLU A 16 -13.46 -17.91 3.96
CA GLU A 16 -12.48 -18.66 3.18
C GLU A 16 -13.04 -19.05 1.80
N LYS A 17 -14.31 -19.44 1.72
CA LYS A 17 -14.97 -19.71 0.44
C LYS A 17 -14.97 -18.47 -0.45
N LEU A 18 -15.36 -17.32 0.06
CA LEU A 18 -15.35 -16.05 -0.67
C LEU A 18 -13.92 -15.67 -1.11
N ARG A 19 -12.93 -15.86 -0.24
CA ARG A 19 -11.51 -15.65 -0.56
C ARG A 19 -11.09 -16.50 -1.75
N ARG A 20 -11.35 -17.81 -1.70
CA ARG A 20 -11.00 -18.71 -2.80
C ARG A 20 -11.71 -18.35 -4.10
N GLU A 21 -12.98 -17.98 -4.05
CA GLU A 21 -13.73 -17.55 -5.23
C GLU A 21 -13.11 -16.29 -5.84
N TYR A 22 -12.77 -15.28 -5.02
CA TYR A 22 -12.10 -14.07 -5.49
C TYR A 22 -10.73 -14.38 -6.09
N ILE A 23 -9.87 -15.12 -5.38
CA ILE A 23 -8.52 -15.44 -5.86
C ILE A 23 -8.57 -16.24 -7.17
N LYS A 24 -9.56 -17.12 -7.34
CA LYS A 24 -9.78 -17.83 -8.61
C LYS A 24 -10.06 -16.89 -9.77
N THR A 25 -10.68 -15.73 -9.56
CA THR A 25 -10.85 -14.72 -10.62
C THR A 25 -9.53 -14.09 -11.07
N LEU A 26 -8.50 -14.12 -10.21
CA LEU A 26 -7.18 -13.56 -10.49
C LEU A 26 -6.22 -14.58 -11.13
N GLU A 27 -6.55 -15.87 -11.08
CA GLU A 27 -5.74 -16.99 -11.57
C GLU A 27 -5.21 -16.81 -13.00
N PRO A 28 -6.00 -16.35 -13.99
CA PRO A 28 -5.49 -16.17 -15.36
C PRO A 28 -4.36 -15.14 -15.46
N TYR A 29 -4.31 -14.18 -14.53
CA TYR A 29 -3.24 -13.19 -14.47
C TYR A 29 -2.05 -13.72 -13.69
N GLY A 30 -2.30 -14.39 -12.56
CA GLY A 30 -1.25 -14.90 -11.68
C GLY A 30 -0.39 -16.01 -12.27
N LEU A 31 -0.93 -16.80 -13.20
CA LEU A 31 -0.20 -17.85 -13.93
C LEU A 31 0.78 -17.31 -14.99
N LYS A 32 0.71 -16.02 -15.34
CA LYS A 32 1.67 -15.40 -16.27
C LYS A 32 3.06 -15.40 -15.65
N LEU A 33 4.07 -15.70 -16.47
CA LEU A 33 5.47 -15.70 -16.06
C LEU A 33 5.93 -14.27 -15.76
N PHE A 34 6.94 -14.14 -14.89
CA PHE A 34 7.54 -12.85 -14.57
C PHE A 34 8.05 -12.10 -15.82
N SER A 35 8.50 -12.84 -16.84
CA SER A 35 8.99 -12.28 -18.10
C SER A 35 7.90 -11.57 -18.90
N GLU A 36 6.64 -11.92 -18.66
CA GLU A 36 5.47 -11.35 -19.32
C GLU A 36 4.99 -10.06 -18.64
N LEU A 37 5.51 -9.71 -17.46
CA LEU A 37 5.09 -8.53 -16.72
C LEU A 37 5.23 -7.23 -17.52
N SER A 38 6.25 -7.11 -18.38
CA SER A 38 6.42 -5.91 -19.22
C SER A 38 5.26 -5.69 -20.18
N ASP A 39 4.62 -6.78 -20.62
CA ASP A 39 3.61 -6.78 -21.67
C ASP A 39 2.19 -6.69 -21.09
N MET A 40 2.07 -6.86 -19.77
CA MET A 40 0.83 -6.69 -19.03
C MET A 40 0.52 -5.22 -18.78
N SER A 41 -0.76 -4.88 -18.80
CA SER A 41 -1.24 -3.58 -18.32
C SER A 41 -1.04 -3.44 -16.81
N GLU A 42 -1.06 -2.20 -16.31
CA GLU A 42 -0.89 -1.89 -14.88
C GLU A 42 -1.85 -2.68 -13.98
N GLY A 43 -3.14 -2.68 -14.33
CA GLY A 43 -4.16 -3.43 -13.58
C GLY A 43 -3.95 -4.95 -13.63
N GLU A 44 -3.45 -5.50 -14.74
CA GLU A 44 -3.09 -6.92 -14.81
C GLU A 44 -1.89 -7.25 -13.92
N ARG A 45 -0.89 -6.37 -13.83
CA ARG A 45 0.27 -6.57 -12.94
C ARG A 45 -0.13 -6.51 -11.47
N ALA A 46 -1.06 -5.63 -11.12
CA ALA A 46 -1.66 -5.62 -9.78
C ALA A 46 -2.35 -6.96 -9.48
N LYS A 47 -3.16 -7.48 -10.42
CA LYS A 47 -3.81 -8.80 -10.29
C LYS A 47 -2.81 -9.94 -10.17
N TRP A 48 -1.73 -9.90 -10.96
CA TRP A 48 -0.64 -10.86 -10.87
C TRP A 48 0.02 -10.86 -9.49
N LEU A 49 0.31 -9.67 -8.95
CA LEU A 49 0.91 -9.52 -7.63
C LEU A 49 -0.01 -10.08 -6.54
N PHE A 50 -1.29 -9.69 -6.56
CA PHE A 50 -2.27 -10.17 -5.57
C PHE A 50 -2.41 -11.69 -5.61
N TRP A 51 -2.57 -12.27 -6.80
CA TRP A 51 -2.65 -13.72 -6.91
C TRP A 51 -1.37 -14.42 -6.41
N ASN A 52 -0.18 -13.96 -6.82
CA ASN A 52 1.07 -14.60 -6.42
C ASN A 52 1.37 -14.42 -4.92
N MET A 53 0.99 -13.29 -4.32
CA MET A 53 1.09 -13.13 -2.87
C MET A 53 0.21 -14.14 -2.13
N HIS A 54 -0.99 -14.46 -2.64
CA HIS A 54 -1.89 -15.42 -2.00
C HIS A 54 -1.53 -16.89 -2.28
N GLU A 55 -1.29 -17.25 -3.53
CA GLU A 55 -1.16 -18.66 -3.97
C GLU A 55 0.30 -19.10 -4.20
N ASN A 56 1.23 -18.17 -4.39
CA ASN A 56 2.60 -18.48 -4.79
C ASN A 56 3.66 -17.70 -3.98
N LEU A 57 3.38 -17.52 -2.67
CA LEU A 57 4.14 -16.63 -1.79
C LEU A 57 5.65 -16.94 -1.76
N ASP A 58 6.01 -18.21 -1.74
CA ASP A 58 7.41 -18.62 -1.61
C ASP A 58 8.21 -18.33 -2.89
N GLU A 59 7.59 -18.41 -4.07
CA GLU A 59 8.25 -18.05 -5.32
C GLU A 59 8.37 -16.53 -5.48
N ILE A 60 7.31 -15.79 -5.18
CA ILE A 60 7.37 -14.32 -5.30
C ILE A 60 8.37 -13.71 -4.30
N ARG A 61 8.51 -14.27 -3.10
CA ARG A 61 9.50 -13.79 -2.12
C ARG A 61 10.95 -13.96 -2.57
N LYS A 62 11.24 -14.89 -3.48
CA LYS A 62 12.59 -14.99 -4.10
C LYS A 62 12.92 -13.77 -4.97
N LEU A 63 11.91 -13.00 -5.36
CA LEU A 63 12.02 -11.76 -6.13
C LEU A 63 12.03 -10.51 -5.25
N GLU A 64 12.03 -10.67 -3.91
CA GLU A 64 12.10 -9.58 -2.92
C GLU A 64 11.17 -8.38 -3.27
N PRO A 65 9.85 -8.61 -3.43
CA PRO A 65 8.94 -7.61 -3.94
C PRO A 65 8.86 -6.40 -3.01
N THR A 66 9.03 -5.20 -3.58
CA THR A 66 8.87 -3.93 -2.88
C THR A 66 7.80 -3.10 -3.58
N LEU A 67 6.78 -2.68 -2.83
CA LEU A 67 5.78 -1.74 -3.32
C LEU A 67 6.12 -0.32 -2.90
N THR A 68 6.13 0.59 -3.88
CA THR A 68 6.39 2.01 -3.67
C THR A 68 5.20 2.82 -4.16
N GLY A 69 4.48 3.43 -3.23
CA GLY A 69 3.43 4.40 -3.51
C GLY A 69 4.01 5.81 -3.53
N GLN A 70 4.21 6.36 -4.73
CA GLN A 70 4.63 7.75 -4.91
C GLN A 70 3.48 8.68 -4.56
N VAL A 71 3.66 9.52 -3.53
CA VAL A 71 2.62 10.47 -3.12
C VAL A 71 2.50 11.59 -4.15
N MET A 72 1.33 11.67 -4.78
CA MET A 72 0.99 12.67 -5.80
C MET A 72 0.21 13.84 -5.19
N SER A 73 -0.65 13.56 -4.22
CA SER A 73 -1.38 14.58 -3.46
C SER A 73 -1.68 14.11 -2.04
N THR A 74 -1.90 15.05 -1.14
CA THR A 74 -2.18 14.80 0.29
C THR A 74 -3.39 15.61 0.72
N GLN A 75 -4.32 14.96 1.41
CA GLN A 75 -5.43 15.58 2.10
C GLN A 75 -5.39 15.17 3.58
N PHE A 76 -5.60 16.13 4.47
CA PHE A 76 -5.69 15.88 5.91
C PHE A 76 -7.04 16.37 6.42
N THR A 77 -7.74 15.49 7.10
CA THR A 77 -9.08 15.73 7.63
C THR A 77 -9.04 15.61 9.14
N VAL A 78 -9.57 16.63 9.82
CA VAL A 78 -9.81 16.59 11.27
C VAL A 78 -11.32 16.64 11.48
N SER A 79 -11.85 15.60 12.08
CA SER A 79 -13.26 15.48 12.43
C SER A 79 -13.39 15.62 13.94
N ASP A 80 -14.21 16.57 14.40
CA ASP A 80 -14.54 16.74 15.82
C ASP A 80 -16.01 16.36 16.02
N GLY A 81 -16.28 15.40 16.91
CA GLY A 81 -17.62 14.94 17.25
C GLY A 81 -17.79 13.42 17.20
N HIS A 82 -19.02 12.97 16.93
CA HIS A 82 -19.33 11.55 16.84
C HIS A 82 -18.94 11.02 15.46
N SER A 83 -17.88 10.22 15.41
CA SER A 83 -17.45 9.59 14.16
C SER A 83 -18.27 8.34 13.89
N MET A 84 -18.92 8.29 12.71
CA MET A 84 -19.61 7.10 12.18
C MET A 84 -18.68 5.89 11.99
N TRP A 85 -17.37 6.10 12.08
CA TRP A 85 -16.38 5.05 11.89
C TRP A 85 -15.83 4.54 13.21
N THR A 86 -15.72 5.39 14.24
CA THR A 86 -15.08 4.97 15.48
C THR A 86 -16.04 4.74 16.64
N ASP A 87 -17.32 5.08 16.45
CA ASP A 87 -18.38 5.13 17.48
C ASP A 87 -17.96 5.86 18.77
N LYS A 88 -16.84 6.59 18.70
CA LYS A 88 -16.27 7.39 19.77
C LYS A 88 -16.55 8.86 19.48
N CYS A 89 -16.90 9.57 20.54
CA CYS A 89 -16.95 11.02 20.52
C CYS A 89 -15.54 11.54 20.76
N GLY A 90 -14.96 12.25 19.80
CA GLY A 90 -13.62 12.79 19.95
C GLY A 90 -13.03 13.33 18.66
N LEU A 91 -11.78 13.81 18.77
CA LEU A 91 -11.01 14.31 17.65
C LEU A 91 -10.45 13.13 16.84
N GLU A 92 -10.86 13.00 15.59
CA GLU A 92 -10.34 12.02 14.65
C GLU A 92 -9.50 12.72 13.58
N LYS A 93 -8.29 12.20 13.35
CA LYS A 93 -7.36 12.69 12.34
C LYS A 93 -7.16 11.63 11.27
N ARG A 94 -7.32 12.03 10.00
CA ARG A 94 -7.11 11.16 8.85
C ARG A 94 -6.22 11.81 7.81
N ILE A 95 -5.36 11.01 7.22
CA ILE A 95 -4.52 11.38 6.09
C ILE A 95 -4.96 10.53 4.90
N GLU A 96 -5.21 11.19 3.78
CA GLU A 96 -5.51 10.55 2.51
C GLU A 96 -4.39 10.96 1.53
N LEU A 97 -3.66 9.97 1.01
CA LEU A 97 -2.60 10.18 0.04
C LEU A 97 -3.02 9.56 -1.29
N ASN A 98 -3.12 10.36 -2.33
CA ASN A 98 -3.20 9.83 -3.68
C ASN A 98 -1.82 9.35 -4.10
N CYS A 99 -1.73 8.10 -4.54
CA CYS A 99 -0.46 7.45 -4.83
C CYS A 99 -0.43 6.84 -6.23
N LYS A 100 0.75 6.93 -6.86
CA LYS A 100 1.11 6.12 -8.03
C LYS A 100 1.96 4.94 -7.58
N TRP A 101 1.47 3.72 -7.77
CA TRP A 101 2.08 2.50 -7.25
C TRP A 101 3.02 1.86 -8.25
N ASN A 102 4.19 1.46 -7.74
CA ASN A 102 5.20 0.74 -8.49
C ASN A 102 5.57 -0.53 -7.72
N LEU A 103 5.73 -1.63 -8.45
CA LEU A 103 6.29 -2.88 -7.98
C LEU A 103 7.75 -2.97 -8.43
N LEU A 104 8.66 -2.96 -7.47
CA LEU A 104 10.07 -3.29 -7.66
C LEU A 104 10.27 -4.76 -7.36
N LEU A 105 10.94 -5.48 -8.27
CA LEU A 105 11.36 -6.86 -8.08
C LEU A 105 12.89 -6.93 -8.19
N THR A 106 13.53 -7.55 -7.19
CA THR A 106 14.98 -7.70 -7.09
C THR A 106 15.38 -9.15 -7.30
N TYR A 107 16.27 -9.39 -8.25
CA TYR A 107 16.78 -10.73 -8.56
C TYR A 107 18.05 -11.03 -7.78
N SER A 108 17.95 -11.82 -6.70
CA SER A 108 19.09 -12.23 -5.88
C SER A 108 20.22 -12.92 -6.69
N LEU A 109 19.89 -13.63 -7.77
CA LEU A 109 20.86 -14.32 -8.63
C LEU A 109 21.57 -13.42 -9.65
N HIS A 110 21.01 -12.26 -9.99
CA HIS A 110 21.50 -11.44 -11.10
C HIS A 110 21.68 -9.95 -10.76
N GLN A 111 21.37 -9.52 -9.53
CA GLN A 111 21.37 -8.12 -9.09
C GLN A 111 20.66 -7.18 -10.07
N ASN A 112 19.67 -7.70 -10.79
CA ASN A 112 18.85 -6.92 -11.69
C ASN A 112 17.59 -6.52 -10.93
N GLU A 113 17.40 -5.21 -10.83
CA GLU A 113 16.19 -4.59 -10.33
C GLU A 113 15.30 -4.21 -11.51
N LYS A 114 14.02 -4.58 -11.44
CA LYS A 114 13.02 -4.14 -12.41
C LYS A 114 11.85 -3.49 -11.70
N THR A 115 11.50 -2.29 -12.16
CA THR A 115 10.35 -1.54 -11.67
C THR A 115 9.22 -1.62 -12.68
N TYR A 116 8.04 -1.95 -12.19
CA TYR A 116 6.81 -2.02 -12.96
C TYR A 116 5.76 -1.11 -12.36
N GLU A 117 5.15 -0.27 -13.18
CA GLU A 117 3.96 0.47 -12.77
C GLU A 117 2.79 -0.51 -12.61
N ILE A 118 2.07 -0.43 -11.49
CA ILE A 118 0.94 -1.35 -11.19
C ILE A 118 -0.38 -0.61 -10.95
N GLY A 119 -0.40 0.71 -11.14
CA GLY A 119 -1.61 1.53 -11.15
C GLY A 119 -1.60 2.66 -10.13
N GLU A 120 -2.74 3.33 -10.01
CA GLU A 120 -2.96 4.43 -9.07
C GLU A 120 -3.84 3.98 -7.90
N GLY A 121 -3.89 4.79 -6.86
CA GLY A 121 -4.91 4.66 -5.84
C GLY A 121 -4.63 5.48 -4.60
N TRP A 122 -5.04 4.96 -3.45
CA TRP A 122 -5.14 5.75 -2.23
C TRP A 122 -4.54 5.06 -1.02
N VAL A 123 -3.86 5.84 -0.19
CA VAL A 123 -3.42 5.45 1.15
C VAL A 123 -4.23 6.26 2.16
N ASN A 124 -5.08 5.57 2.92
CA ASN A 124 -5.95 6.15 3.93
C ASN A 124 -5.45 5.74 5.31
N LEU A 125 -4.95 6.70 6.08
CA LEU A 125 -4.32 6.47 7.36
C LEU A 125 -5.07 7.18 8.48
N PHE A 126 -5.40 6.43 9.51
CA PHE A 126 -5.79 6.98 10.80
C PHE A 126 -4.55 7.45 11.56
N VAL A 127 -4.63 8.60 12.23
CA VAL A 127 -3.56 9.10 13.09
C VAL A 127 -4.00 9.07 14.54
N GLY A 128 -3.28 8.31 15.38
CA GLY A 128 -3.53 8.29 16.81
C GLY A 128 -2.61 7.32 17.56
N ASP A 129 -2.68 7.35 18.89
CA ASP A 129 -1.78 6.59 19.76
C ASP A 129 -2.06 5.08 19.77
N ALA A 130 -3.18 4.66 19.19
CA ALA A 130 -3.61 3.27 19.09
C ALA A 130 -4.27 2.99 17.73
N PRO A 131 -4.37 1.71 17.30
CA PRO A 131 -5.08 1.34 16.09
C PRO A 131 -6.52 1.89 16.08
N PRO A 132 -7.07 2.22 14.89
CA PRO A 132 -8.44 2.66 14.78
C PRO A 132 -9.38 1.52 15.23
N PRO A 133 -10.51 1.86 15.88
CA PRO A 133 -11.51 0.87 16.24
C PRO A 133 -12.21 0.26 15.00
N HIS A 134 -12.30 1.00 13.89
CA HIS A 134 -12.72 0.45 12.60
C HIS A 134 -11.90 0.98 11.41
N PRO A 135 -11.58 0.12 10.41
CA PRO A 135 -11.71 -1.33 10.49
C PRO A 135 -10.84 -1.87 11.63
N MET A 136 -11.36 -2.84 12.39
CA MET A 136 -10.60 -3.46 13.47
C MET A 136 -9.39 -4.13 12.84
N LEU A 137 -8.18 -3.83 13.32
CA LEU A 137 -6.95 -4.44 12.83
C LEU A 137 -6.50 -5.52 13.82
N LEU A 138 -5.90 -6.59 13.30
CA LEU A 138 -5.36 -7.65 14.15
C LEU A 138 -4.09 -7.22 14.86
N ASN A 139 -3.73 -7.95 15.91
CA ASN A 139 -2.51 -7.68 16.65
C ASN A 139 -1.30 -7.75 15.70
N SER A 140 -0.50 -6.68 15.69
CA SER A 140 0.67 -6.48 14.84
C SER A 140 0.39 -6.03 13.40
N GLN A 141 -0.88 -5.93 12.98
CA GLN A 141 -1.25 -5.40 11.68
C GLN A 141 -1.28 -3.85 11.72
N LYS A 142 -0.52 -3.22 10.83
CA LYS A 142 -0.54 -1.76 10.62
C LYS A 142 -1.55 -1.31 9.58
N GLY A 143 -1.97 -2.22 8.71
CA GLY A 143 -2.99 -1.97 7.72
C GLY A 143 -3.23 -3.15 6.81
N TYR A 144 -3.96 -2.92 5.74
CA TYR A 144 -4.12 -3.85 4.63
C TYR A 144 -4.18 -3.10 3.32
N MET A 145 -3.75 -3.76 2.26
CA MET A 145 -3.93 -3.35 0.89
C MET A 145 -4.98 -4.22 0.25
N HIS A 146 -5.87 -3.63 -0.53
CA HIS A 146 -6.78 -4.38 -1.38
C HIS A 146 -6.89 -3.71 -2.74
N MET A 147 -7.30 -4.49 -3.73
CA MET A 147 -7.43 -4.10 -5.12
C MET A 147 -8.86 -4.38 -5.57
N ASP A 148 -9.32 -3.61 -6.55
CA ASP A 148 -10.62 -3.78 -7.20
C ASP A 148 -11.81 -3.56 -6.25
N SER A 149 -12.09 -2.28 -5.98
CA SER A 149 -13.42 -1.86 -5.54
C SER A 149 -14.39 -1.96 -6.72
N SER A 150 -15.63 -2.41 -6.48
CA SER A 150 -16.69 -2.40 -7.51
C SER A 150 -16.93 -1.01 -8.12
N LEU A 151 -16.56 0.05 -7.39
CA LEU A 151 -16.67 1.45 -7.81
C LEU A 151 -15.42 1.96 -8.53
N PHE A 152 -14.25 1.35 -8.28
CA PHE A 152 -12.95 1.81 -8.77
C PHE A 152 -12.11 0.61 -9.22
N PRO A 153 -12.36 0.09 -10.44
CA PRO A 153 -11.60 -1.03 -10.97
C PRO A 153 -10.15 -0.62 -11.24
N ASN A 154 -9.22 -1.55 -11.02
CA ASN A 154 -7.78 -1.40 -11.21
C ASN A 154 -7.11 -0.31 -10.35
N GLN A 155 -7.71 0.03 -9.20
CA GLN A 155 -7.08 0.90 -8.20
C GLN A 155 -6.62 0.11 -6.97
N LEU A 156 -5.51 0.56 -6.38
CA LEU A 156 -4.96 0.00 -5.15
C LEU A 156 -5.30 0.88 -3.95
N PHE A 157 -5.84 0.27 -2.91
CA PHE A 157 -6.24 0.98 -1.71
C PHE A 157 -5.54 0.38 -0.50
N LEU A 158 -4.78 1.21 0.19
CA LEU A 158 -4.16 0.90 1.46
C LEU A 158 -4.95 1.58 2.57
N TYR A 159 -5.45 0.80 3.52
CA TYR A 159 -6.01 1.32 4.77
C TYR A 159 -5.09 0.94 5.92
N GLY A 160 -4.77 1.90 6.79
CA GLY A 160 -3.89 1.63 7.90
C GLY A 160 -3.91 2.74 8.95
N TRP A 161 -2.89 2.73 9.80
CA TRP A 161 -2.73 3.75 10.82
C TRP A 161 -1.27 4.03 11.14
N ILE A 162 -1.03 5.24 11.62
CA ILE A 162 0.26 5.72 12.11
C ILE A 162 0.07 6.42 13.44
N THR A 163 1.15 6.52 14.22
CA THR A 163 1.10 7.26 15.49
C THR A 163 1.18 8.77 15.26
N GLU A 164 0.83 9.55 16.27
CA GLU A 164 0.96 11.01 16.20
C GLU A 164 2.42 11.42 15.99
N GLU A 165 3.39 10.71 16.58
CA GLU A 165 4.82 10.99 16.40
C GLU A 165 5.23 10.85 14.94
N VAL A 166 4.87 9.72 14.30
CA VAL A 166 5.15 9.50 12.87
C VAL A 166 4.51 10.59 12.03
N TRP A 167 3.27 11.00 12.35
CA TRP A 167 2.61 12.09 11.64
C TRP A 167 3.38 13.41 11.74
N GLN A 168 3.83 13.80 12.94
CA GLN A 168 4.59 15.05 13.12
C GLN A 168 5.92 15.04 12.36
N GLU A 169 6.54 13.88 12.19
CA GLU A 169 7.76 13.72 11.40
C GLU A 169 7.53 13.86 9.89
N ILE A 170 6.48 13.21 9.35
CA ILE A 170 6.23 13.18 7.90
C ILE A 170 5.47 14.40 7.39
N LYS A 171 4.64 15.05 8.23
CA LYS A 171 3.76 16.16 7.85
C LYS A 171 4.48 17.29 7.11
N PRO A 172 5.63 17.83 7.57
CA PRO A 172 6.31 18.92 6.88
C PRO A 172 6.72 18.57 5.44
N GLN A 173 6.92 17.29 5.17
CA GLN A 173 7.45 16.78 3.91
C GLN A 173 6.35 16.52 2.91
N LEU A 174 5.21 16.02 3.37
CA LEU A 174 4.00 15.83 2.55
C LEU A 174 3.43 17.16 2.06
N TYR A 175 3.60 18.24 2.84
CA TYR A 175 3.19 19.60 2.46
C TYR A 175 4.33 20.43 1.87
N ASN A 176 5.48 19.83 1.58
CA ASN A 176 6.59 20.55 0.97
C ASN A 176 6.23 20.90 -0.47
N GLY A 177 6.10 22.20 -0.76
CA GLY A 177 5.80 22.70 -2.10
C GLY A 177 6.96 22.61 -3.09
N ASN A 178 8.12 22.09 -2.69
CA ASN A 178 9.26 21.91 -3.59
C ASN A 178 9.00 20.72 -4.53
N PRO A 179 8.88 20.94 -5.86
CA PRO A 179 8.64 19.86 -6.81
C PRO A 179 9.79 18.85 -6.92
N THR A 180 10.99 19.18 -6.40
CA THR A 180 12.14 18.26 -6.39
C THR A 180 12.18 17.35 -5.16
N CYS A 181 11.28 17.56 -4.20
CA CYS A 181 11.10 16.72 -3.02
C CYS A 181 9.94 15.76 -3.29
N ARG A 182 10.22 14.47 -3.24
CA ARG A 182 9.25 13.40 -3.40
C ARG A 182 9.14 12.62 -2.10
N SER A 183 7.90 12.33 -1.70
CA SER A 183 7.61 11.47 -0.55
C SER A 183 6.99 10.18 -1.06
N ASP A 184 7.50 9.05 -0.58
CA ASP A 184 7.05 7.72 -0.96
C ASP A 184 6.61 6.93 0.26
N VAL A 185 5.55 6.15 0.09
CA VAL A 185 5.17 5.06 1.00
C VAL A 185 5.81 3.77 0.49
N LEU A 186 6.56 3.07 1.34
CA LEU A 186 7.22 1.82 0.99
C LEU A 186 6.71 0.65 1.81
N LEU A 187 6.46 -0.46 1.11
CA LEU A 187 6.18 -1.76 1.67
C LEU A 187 7.19 -2.76 1.13
N MET A 188 8.06 -3.23 2.01
CA MET A 188 9.02 -4.27 1.69
C MET A 188 8.36 -5.65 1.78
N ASP A 189 9.00 -6.65 1.19
CA ASP A 189 8.53 -8.04 1.17
C ASP A 189 8.18 -8.59 2.56
N ASN A 190 9.02 -8.27 3.55
CA ASN A 190 8.87 -8.65 4.94
C ASN A 190 7.78 -7.87 5.68
N PHE A 191 7.17 -6.86 5.05
CA PHE A 191 6.00 -6.15 5.58
C PHE A 191 4.69 -6.66 5.00
N LEU A 192 4.74 -7.46 3.91
CA LEU A 192 3.58 -7.96 3.17
C LEU A 192 3.21 -9.39 3.59
N PHE A 193 1.97 -9.57 4.03
CA PHE A 193 1.46 -10.86 4.50
C PHE A 193 0.07 -11.16 3.91
N PRO A 194 -0.09 -12.20 3.08
CA PRO A 194 -1.39 -12.60 2.55
C PRO A 194 -2.25 -13.30 3.62
N VAL A 195 -3.55 -13.40 3.36
CA VAL A 195 -4.45 -14.28 4.13
C VAL A 195 -4.20 -15.73 3.70
N LYS A 196 -3.82 -16.60 4.65
CA LYS A 196 -3.70 -18.05 4.42
C LYS A 196 -4.71 -18.81 5.29
N ASN A 197 -5.10 -20.01 4.83
CA ASN A 197 -5.96 -20.89 5.60
C ASN A 197 -5.38 -21.17 7.00
N GLY A 198 -6.21 -21.00 8.04
CA GLY A 198 -5.80 -21.14 9.45
C GLY A 198 -5.03 -19.95 10.04
N PHE A 199 -4.86 -18.88 9.26
CA PHE A 199 -4.14 -17.67 9.64
C PHE A 199 -4.94 -16.43 9.25
N ASP A 200 -5.89 -16.06 10.09
CA ASP A 200 -6.56 -14.76 10.01
C ASP A 200 -5.63 -13.70 10.59
N PHE A 201 -4.59 -13.33 9.84
CA PHE A 201 -3.65 -12.25 10.20
C PHE A 201 -4.02 -10.90 9.57
N VAL A 202 -5.00 -10.87 8.66
CA VAL A 202 -5.41 -9.66 7.95
C VAL A 202 -6.89 -9.41 8.18
N CYS A 203 -7.20 -8.36 8.94
CA CYS A 203 -8.51 -7.74 8.83
C CYS A 203 -8.53 -6.92 7.55
N GLY A 204 -9.50 -7.19 6.68
CA GLY A 204 -9.68 -6.48 5.42
C GLY A 204 -10.70 -7.19 4.52
N PRO A 205 -11.05 -6.58 3.36
CA PRO A 205 -11.88 -7.23 2.36
C PRO A 205 -11.25 -8.52 1.86
N THR A 206 -12.09 -9.37 1.28
CA THR A 206 -11.70 -10.61 0.60
C THR A 206 -10.57 -10.36 -0.40
N GLY A 207 -9.48 -11.13 -0.28
CA GLY A 207 -8.30 -11.00 -1.17
C GLY A 207 -7.32 -9.90 -0.78
N SER A 208 -7.51 -9.21 0.34
CA SER A 208 -6.55 -8.22 0.86
C SER A 208 -5.19 -8.84 1.23
N ILE A 209 -4.16 -8.00 1.21
CA ILE A 209 -2.80 -8.28 1.71
C ILE A 209 -2.61 -7.46 2.98
N GLY A 210 -2.27 -8.11 4.09
CA GLY A 210 -1.96 -7.46 5.34
C GLY A 210 -0.59 -6.79 5.31
N ILE A 211 -0.50 -5.69 6.04
CA ILE A 211 0.68 -4.87 6.16
C ILE A 211 1.06 -4.80 7.63
N MET A 212 2.29 -5.19 7.94
CA MET A 212 2.82 -5.18 9.30
C MET A 212 3.62 -3.92 9.62
N ASN A 213 4.13 -3.25 8.59
CA ASN A 213 4.85 -1.99 8.74
C ASN A 213 4.70 -1.10 7.50
N LEU A 214 4.80 0.20 7.72
CA LEU A 214 4.72 1.25 6.71
C LEU A 214 5.94 2.14 6.87
N GLU A 215 6.74 2.27 5.82
CA GLU A 215 7.86 3.21 5.81
C GLU A 215 7.53 4.43 4.94
N PHE A 216 7.85 5.61 5.43
CA PHE A 216 7.84 6.84 4.65
C PHE A 216 9.28 7.19 4.30
N ARG A 217 9.59 7.32 3.01
CA ARG A 217 10.91 7.78 2.56
C ARG A 217 10.80 9.06 1.78
N LEU A 218 11.82 9.88 1.99
CA LEU A 218 11.95 11.20 1.39
C LEU A 218 13.10 11.18 0.42
N PHE A 219 12.81 11.56 -0.81
CA PHE A 219 13.81 11.72 -1.84
C PHE A 219 13.88 13.19 -2.22
N SER A 220 15.02 13.82 -1.93
CA SER A 220 15.37 15.10 -2.53
C SER A 220 16.31 14.81 -3.69
N HIS A 221 15.82 14.92 -4.93
CA HIS A 221 16.76 15.02 -6.03
C HIS A 221 17.41 16.41 -5.95
N PRO A 222 18.74 16.52 -5.81
CA PRO A 222 19.38 17.81 -6.01
C PRO A 222 19.06 18.22 -7.44
N SER A 223 18.25 19.27 -7.60
CA SER A 223 17.96 19.90 -8.88
C SER A 223 19.24 20.00 -9.69
N GLU A 224 19.17 19.66 -10.98
CA GLU A 224 20.24 19.72 -11.96
C GLU A 224 21.12 20.97 -11.80
N ARG A 225 22.14 20.90 -10.94
CA ARG A 225 23.18 21.93 -10.83
C ARG A 225 24.15 21.71 -11.97
N ARG A 226 23.78 22.12 -13.19
CA ARG A 226 24.70 22.51 -14.29
C ARG A 226 23.89 22.76 -15.58
N MET A 227 23.65 24.03 -15.90
CA MET A 227 24.02 24.66 -17.19
C MET A 227 23.42 26.08 -17.30
N THR A 228 23.95 27.01 -16.52
CA THR A 228 24.01 28.44 -16.90
C THR A 228 25.20 29.09 -16.17
N ARG A 229 26.41 28.77 -16.63
CA ARG A 229 27.60 29.57 -16.32
C ARG A 229 28.29 29.91 -17.65
N ARG A 230 28.45 31.22 -17.89
CA ARG A 230 28.88 31.94 -19.11
C ARG A 230 27.68 32.30 -19.99
N THR A 231 27.32 33.56 -20.18
CA THR A 231 28.18 34.70 -20.53
C THR A 231 27.66 36.03 -19.97
N GLU A 232 28.33 36.59 -18.97
CA GLU A 232 28.38 38.04 -18.81
C GLU A 232 29.47 38.58 -19.74
N PRO A 233 29.18 39.47 -20.70
CA PRO A 233 30.23 40.20 -21.39
C PRO A 233 30.82 41.25 -20.45
N ARG A 234 32.14 41.17 -20.26
CA ARG A 234 32.96 42.17 -19.57
C ARG A 234 32.64 43.57 -20.10
N GLN A 235 32.29 44.49 -19.21
CA GLN A 235 32.34 45.92 -19.49
C GLN A 235 33.76 46.30 -19.94
N ARG A 236 33.86 46.95 -21.09
CA ARG A 236 35.01 47.76 -21.45
C ARG A 236 34.59 49.22 -21.35
N SER A 237 35.42 49.95 -20.60
CA SER A 237 35.64 51.39 -20.57
C SER A 237 35.09 52.19 -21.75
#